data_AF-A0A7C0Y5A6-F1
#
_entry.id   AF-A0A7C0Y5A6-F1
#
_cell.length_a   1.000
_cell.length_b   1.000
_cell.length_c   1.000
_cell.angle_alpha   90.00
_cell.angle_beta   90.00
_cell.angle_gamma   90.00
#
_symmetry.space_group_name_H-M   'P 1'
#
loop_
_entity.id
_entity.type
_entity.pdbx_description
1 polymer ?
#
loop_
_entity_poly.entity_id
_entity_poly.type
_entity_poly.pdbx_seq_one_letter_code
_entity_poly.pdbx_strand_id
1 'polypeptide(L)'
;MLRITGTLIWYYYVCKREVWLMAHELHPNQEEPFLEIGRLIQKESYAREKKEIELGHIKIDLIKKADGEFIVGEIKKSSRFE
;
A
#
# COMPACT_ATOMS: atom_id res chain seq x y z
N MET A 1 16.16 3.09 15.30
CA MET A 1 16.65 3.20 13.90
C MET A 1 15.44 3.30 13.00
N LEU A 2 15.42 4.27 12.07
CA LEU A 2 14.32 4.43 11.13
C LEU A 2 14.19 3.18 10.25
N ARG A 3 13.01 2.55 10.23
CA ARG A 3 12.74 1.41 9.33
C ARG A 3 12.24 1.95 8.00
N ILE A 4 13.02 1.78 6.94
CA ILE A 4 12.62 2.18 5.59
C ILE A 4 11.60 1.17 5.06
N THR A 5 10.41 1.66 4.72
CA THR A 5 9.32 0.88 4.11
C THR A 5 9.16 1.24 2.65
N GLY A 6 8.45 0.40 1.89
CA GLY A 6 8.08 0.71 0.50
C GLY A 6 7.30 2.03 0.38
N THR A 7 6.46 2.35 1.37
CA THR A 7 5.71 3.61 1.45
C THR A 7 6.64 4.83 1.58
N LEU A 8 7.69 4.76 2.40
CA LEU A 8 8.65 5.86 2.52
C LEU A 8 9.46 6.05 1.22
N ILE A 9 9.81 4.96 0.52
CA ILE A 9 10.45 5.03 -0.79
C ILE A 9 9.51 5.71 -1.80
N TRP A 10 8.24 5.33 -1.83
CA TRP A 10 7.25 5.95 -2.71
C TRP A 10 7.14 7.45 -2.46
N TYR A 11 6.97 7.89 -1.20
CA TYR A 11 6.93 9.31 -0.86
C TYR A 11 8.21 10.06 -1.24
N TYR A 12 9.39 9.42 -1.17
CA TYR A 12 10.63 10.07 -1.59
C TYR A 12 10.61 10.44 -3.08
N TYR A 13 10.02 9.61 -3.94
CA TYR A 13 9.87 9.90 -5.36
C TYR A 13 8.74 10.91 -5.67
N VAL A 14 7.78 11.11 -4.76
CA VAL A 14 6.72 12.12 -4.88
C VAL A 14 7.22 13.49 -4.39
N CYS A 15 7.63 13.57 -3.11
CA CYS A 15 8.03 14.81 -2.46
C CYS A 15 8.97 14.56 -1.27
N LYS A 16 10.18 15.14 -1.33
CA LYS A 16 11.20 15.03 -0.27
C LYS A 16 10.73 15.55 1.09
N ARG A 17 9.87 16.57 1.12
CA ARG A 17 9.31 17.10 2.36
C ARG A 17 8.26 16.16 2.95
N GLU A 18 7.44 15.55 2.10
CA GLU A 18 6.41 14.59 2.52
C GLU A 18 7.05 13.36 3.18
N VAL A 19 8.06 12.75 2.57
CA VAL A 19 8.76 11.61 3.18
C VAL A 19 9.43 12.00 4.49
N TRP A 20 9.97 13.22 4.61
CA TRP A 20 10.55 13.68 5.87
C TRP A 20 9.49 13.76 6.98
N LEU A 21 8.32 14.34 6.69
CA LEU A 21 7.21 14.41 7.64
C LEU A 21 6.73 13.00 8.05
N MET A 22 6.47 12.14 7.07
CA MET A 22 6.01 10.76 7.31
C MET A 22 7.02 9.92 8.10
N ALA A 23 8.32 10.09 7.85
CA ALA A 23 9.39 9.41 8.58
C ALA A 23 9.51 9.86 10.06
N HIS A 24 8.99 11.04 10.39
CA HIS A 24 8.93 11.59 11.75
C HIS A 24 7.52 11.49 12.36
N GLU A 25 6.68 10.59 11.83
CA GLU A 25 5.32 10.32 12.32
C GLU A 25 4.37 11.53 12.24
N LEU A 26 4.68 12.50 11.38
CA LEU A 26 3.82 13.63 11.06
C LEU A 26 2.93 13.27 9.86
N HIS A 27 1.79 12.67 10.17
CA HIS A 27 0.86 12.12 9.18
C HIS A 27 -0.13 13.17 8.66
N PRO A 28 -0.56 13.09 7.38
CA PRO A 28 -1.74 13.78 6.87
C PRO A 28 -3.01 13.39 7.62
N ASN A 29 -4.10 14.12 7.39
CA ASN A 29 -5.40 13.82 7.98
C ASN A 29 -5.79 12.34 7.73
N GLN A 30 -5.90 11.56 8.81
CA GLN A 30 -6.24 10.14 8.75
C GLN A 30 -7.75 9.88 8.65
N GLU A 31 -8.57 10.91 8.88
CA GLU A 31 -10.04 10.84 8.82
C GLU A 31 -10.57 11.19 7.42
N GLU A 32 -9.71 11.20 6.40
CA GLU A 32 -10.11 11.50 5.03
C GLU A 32 -10.96 10.34 4.45
N PRO A 33 -12.20 10.58 3.96
CA PRO A 33 -13.12 9.52 3.52
C PRO A 33 -12.59 8.62 2.40
N PHE A 34 -11.74 9.11 1.50
CA PHE A 34 -11.10 8.30 0.48
C PHE A 34 -10.14 7.26 1.07
N LEU A 35 -9.52 7.53 2.23
CA LEU A 35 -8.73 6.51 2.94
C LEU A 35 -9.63 5.38 3.44
N GLU A 36 -10.81 5.71 3.98
CA GLU A 36 -11.78 4.70 4.42
C GLU A 36 -12.29 3.85 3.24
N ILE A 37 -12.65 4.50 2.12
CA ILE A 37 -13.02 3.81 0.87
C ILE A 37 -11.90 2.89 0.40
N GLY A 38 -10.64 3.34 0.43
CA GLY A 38 -9.48 2.53 0.07
C GLY A 38 -9.35 1.27 0.93
N ARG A 39 -9.49 1.40 2.25
CA ARG A 39 -9.47 0.26 3.19
C ARG A 39 -10.61 -0.73 2.92
N LEU A 40 -11.81 -0.22 2.64
CA LEU A 40 -12.95 -1.06 2.30
C LEU A 40 -12.71 -1.84 0.99
N ILE A 41 -12.20 -1.17 -0.04
CA ILE A 41 -11.88 -1.82 -1.32
C ILE A 41 -10.81 -2.91 -1.14
N GLN A 42 -9.74 -2.63 -0.39
CA GLN A 42 -8.71 -3.62 -0.05
C GLN A 42 -9.31 -4.86 0.65
N LYS A 43 -10.25 -4.63 1.57
CA LYS A 43 -10.90 -5.69 2.35
C LYS A 43 -11.86 -6.54 1.52
N GLU A 44 -12.70 -5.93 0.70
CA GLU A 44 -13.77 -6.64 -0.02
C GLU A 44 -13.29 -7.23 -1.36
N SER A 45 -12.30 -6.62 -2.01
CA SER A 45 -11.76 -7.12 -3.28
C SER A 45 -10.96 -8.41 -3.08
N TYR A 46 -11.03 -9.31 -4.07
CA TYR A 46 -10.28 -10.57 -4.12
C TYR A 46 -10.34 -11.38 -2.81
N ALA A 47 -11.49 -11.40 -2.14
CA ALA A 47 -11.66 -11.98 -0.79
C ALA A 47 -11.27 -13.46 -0.65
N ARG A 48 -11.18 -14.20 -1.77
CA ARG A 48 -10.79 -15.61 -1.80
C ARG A 48 -9.28 -15.84 -1.93
N GLU A 49 -8.53 -14.81 -2.25
CA GLU A 49 -7.09 -14.88 -2.47
C GLU A 49 -6.32 -14.55 -1.19
N LYS A 50 -5.02 -14.88 -1.15
CA LYS A 50 -4.18 -14.56 0.01
C LYS A 50 -3.77 -13.09 -0.04
N LYS A 51 -4.18 -12.32 0.97
CA LYS A 51 -3.98 -10.87 1.04
C LYS A 51 -3.04 -10.46 2.17
N GLU A 52 -2.56 -9.22 2.10
CA GLU A 52 -1.86 -8.54 3.19
C GLU A 52 -0.62 -9.29 3.71
N ILE A 53 0.23 -9.75 2.79
CA ILE A 53 1.39 -10.57 3.12
C ILE A 53 2.56 -9.67 3.52
N GLU A 54 3.04 -9.84 4.75
CA GLU A 54 4.22 -9.15 5.24
C GLU A 54 5.49 -9.85 4.74
N LEU A 55 6.38 -9.09 4.11
CA LEU A 55 7.70 -9.54 3.68
C LEU A 55 8.75 -8.50 4.12
N GLY A 56 9.35 -8.70 5.29
CA GLY A 56 10.31 -7.76 5.86
C GLY A 56 9.67 -6.41 6.21
N HIS A 57 9.96 -5.36 5.42
CA HIS A 57 9.44 -4.00 5.62
C HIS A 57 8.41 -3.57 4.57
N ILE A 58 7.93 -4.52 3.77
CA ILE A 58 6.88 -4.30 2.78
C ILE A 58 5.64 -5.16 3.10
N LYS A 59 4.48 -4.63 2.75
CA LYS A 59 3.20 -5.33 2.81
C LYS A 59 2.68 -5.45 1.38
N ILE A 60 2.44 -6.69 0.96
CA ILE A 60 1.92 -7.00 -0.37
C ILE A 60 0.40 -7.16 -0.26
N ASP A 61 -0.35 -6.43 -1.09
CA ASP A 61 -1.82 -6.48 -1.07
C ASP A 61 -2.37 -7.86 -1.39
N LEU A 62 -1.84 -8.49 -2.43
CA LEU A 62 -2.37 -9.73 -2.99
C LEU A 62 -1.23 -10.62 -3.53
N ILE A 63 -1.25 -11.91 -3.19
CA ILE A 63 -0.50 -12.94 -3.92
C ILE A 63 -1.46 -14.01 -4.41
N LYS A 64 -1.38 -14.30 -5.71
CA LYS A 64 -2.10 -15.39 -6.37
C LYS A 64 -1.11 -16.38 -6.97
N LYS A 65 -1.49 -17.66 -7.06
CA LYS A 65 -0.76 -18.67 -7.85
C LYS A 65 -1.53 -18.97 -9.13
N ALA A 66 -0.89 -18.85 -10.27
CA ALA A 66 -1.45 -19.20 -11.58
C ALA A 66 -0.34 -19.82 -12.44
N ASP A 67 -0.64 -20.90 -13.15
CA ASP A 67 0.28 -21.56 -14.10
C ASP A 67 1.67 -21.91 -13.51
N GLY A 68 1.70 -22.22 -12.20
CA GLY A 68 2.94 -22.53 -11.48
C GLY A 68 3.70 -21.32 -10.95
N GLU A 69 3.31 -20.11 -11.32
CA GLU A 69 3.96 -18.86 -10.94
C GLU A 69 3.23 -18.13 -9.80
N PHE A 70 3.97 -17.31 -9.06
CA PHE A 70 3.40 -16.39 -8.08
C PHE A 70 3.21 -15.02 -8.72
N ILE A 71 1.97 -14.54 -8.69
CA ILE A 71 1.57 -13.23 -9.18
C ILE A 71 1.38 -12.32 -7.96
N VAL A 72 2.11 -11.21 -7.95
CA VAL A 72 1.96 -10.14 -6.96
C VAL A 72 1.03 -9.07 -7.54
N GLY A 73 0.00 -8.70 -6.80
CA GLY A 73 -0.95 -7.66 -7.18
C GLY A 73 -1.03 -6.54 -6.15
N GLU A 74 -1.28 -5.33 -6.63
CA GLU A 74 -1.66 -4.14 -5.85
C GLU A 74 -3.13 -3.84 -6.13
N ILE A 75 -3.93 -3.58 -5.08
CA ILE A 75 -5.35 -3.29 -5.24
C ILE A 75 -5.54 -1.77 -5.18
N LYS A 76 -6.10 -1.20 -6.26
CA LYS A 76 -6.45 0.22 -6.34
C LYS A 76 -7.92 0.41 -6.67
N LYS A 77 -8.50 1.53 -6.21
CA LYS A 77 -9.88 1.93 -6.55
C LYS A 77 -10.10 2.07 -8.07
N SER A 78 -9.09 2.54 -8.79
CA SER A 78 -9.13 2.77 -10.24
C SER A 78 -7.76 2.46 -10.85
N SER A 79 -7.76 2.01 -12.10
CA SER A 79 -6.55 1.86 -12.92
C SER A 79 -6.11 3.18 -13.58
N ARG A 80 -6.96 4.22 -13.54
CA ARG A 80 -6.61 5.55 -14.06
C ARG A 80 -5.76 6.30 -13.04
N PHE A 81 -4.61 6.79 -13.49
CA PHE A 81 -3.82 7.79 -12.79
C PHE A 81 -4.38 9.16 -13.19
N GLU A 82 -5.05 9.84 -12.28
CA GLU A 82 -5.48 11.24 -12.42
C GLU A 82 -4.65 12.12 -11.47
#